data_AF-A0A9R1RLN6-F1
#
_entry.id   AF-A0A9R1RLN6-F1
#
_cell.length_a   1.000
_cell.length_b   1.000
_cell.length_c   1.000
_cell.angle_alpha   90.00
_cell.angle_beta   90.00
_cell.angle_gamma   90.00
#
_symmetry.space_group_name_H-M   'P 1'
#
loop_
_entity.id
_entity.type
_entity.pdbx_description
1 polymer ?
#
loop_
_entity_poly.entity_id
_entity_poly.type
_entity_poly.pdbx_seq_one_letter_code
_entity_poly.pdbx_strand_id
1 'polypeptide(L)'
;MFIFYGRNSYEHPEAAFKYRLPIGDEADPVLESAYNCVVASTLLGSVFVMIPLTSEEHQLLQDVQERLSLHPLTAPILGNDHAEFRRRGIPSGVPSILDGDMLVQFLELTSEQQQTVLDDGSSVKAPRRSISVFQVMRMLERVHYALN
;
A
#
# COMPACT_ATOMS: atom_id res chain seq x y z
N MET A 1 5.35 8.47 5.04
CA MET A 1 3.99 8.05 4.67
C MET A 1 4.00 7.62 3.22
N PHE A 2 3.81 6.32 3.00
CA PHE A 2 3.80 5.71 1.66
C PHE A 2 2.37 5.51 1.20
N ILE A 3 2.14 5.72 -0.08
CA ILE A 3 0.82 5.61 -0.69
C ILE A 3 0.97 4.69 -1.90
N PHE A 4 0.15 3.65 -2.01
CA PHE A 4 0.26 2.73 -3.14
C PHE A 4 -0.87 2.92 -4.16
N TYR A 5 -0.50 2.91 -5.43
CA TYR A 5 -1.40 3.13 -6.56
C TYR A 5 -1.49 1.90 -7.46
N GLY A 6 -2.69 1.35 -7.66
CA GLY A 6 -2.95 0.25 -8.60
C GLY A 6 -2.94 0.75 -10.05
N ARG A 7 -2.07 0.19 -10.89
CA ARG A 7 -1.88 0.63 -12.28
C ARG A 7 -3.01 0.12 -13.19
N ASN A 8 -4.21 0.69 -13.10
CA ASN A 8 -5.30 0.49 -14.07
C ASN A 8 -6.37 1.61 -14.00
N SER A 9 -5.98 2.87 -14.25
CA SER A 9 -6.88 3.96 -14.68
C SER A 9 -6.06 5.20 -15.02
N TYR A 10 -6.34 5.80 -16.18
CA TYR A 10 -5.55 6.83 -16.86
C TYR A 10 -5.98 8.27 -16.48
N GLU A 11 -5.07 9.21 -16.76
CA GLU A 11 -5.18 10.69 -16.86
C GLU A 11 -4.55 11.55 -15.74
N HIS A 12 -3.67 12.45 -16.18
CA HIS A 12 -2.70 13.26 -15.43
C HIS A 12 -3.31 14.18 -14.37
N PRO A 13 -2.64 14.34 -13.21
CA PRO A 13 -2.57 15.62 -12.51
C PRO A 13 -1.30 16.38 -12.94
N GLU A 14 -1.49 17.59 -13.46
CA GLU A 14 -0.42 18.58 -13.64
C GLU A 14 0.31 18.80 -12.30
N ALA A 15 1.64 18.85 -12.34
CA ALA A 15 2.58 19.04 -11.21
C ALA A 15 3.07 17.80 -10.44
N ALA A 16 3.17 16.64 -11.09
CA ALA A 16 4.08 15.58 -10.61
C ALA A 16 5.52 15.85 -11.13
N PHE A 17 6.45 16.19 -10.23
CA PHE A 17 7.87 16.27 -10.58
C PHE A 17 8.44 14.86 -10.78
N LYS A 18 8.61 14.46 -12.04
CA LYS A 18 9.23 13.19 -12.42
C LYS A 18 10.75 13.33 -12.42
N TYR A 19 11.40 12.94 -11.33
CA TYR A 19 12.86 12.81 -11.31
C TYR A 19 13.26 11.49 -11.97
N ARG A 20 13.94 11.56 -13.11
CA ARG A 20 14.60 10.40 -13.75
C ARG A 20 16.10 10.56 -13.53
N LEU A 21 16.68 9.78 -12.62
CA LEU A 21 18.14 9.71 -12.45
C LEU A 21 18.73 8.97 -13.68
N PRO A 22 19.86 9.43 -14.25
CA PRO A 22 20.49 8.75 -15.38
C PRO A 22 21.27 7.54 -14.84
N ILE A 23 20.90 6.32 -15.23
CA ILE A 23 21.67 5.11 -14.90
C ILE A 23 21.81 4.24 -16.16
N GLY A 24 23.03 3.69 -16.34
CA GLY A 24 23.41 2.83 -17.46
C GLY A 24 22.71 1.46 -17.44
N ASP A 25 22.81 0.76 -18.57
CA ASP A 25 22.03 -0.38 -19.08
C ASP A 25 21.80 -1.62 -18.17
N GLU A 26 22.21 -1.62 -16.91
CA GLU A 26 22.13 -2.78 -16.00
C GLU A 26 21.31 -2.45 -14.73
N ALA A 27 20.09 -1.95 -14.89
CA ALA A 27 19.19 -1.69 -13.75
C ALA A 27 18.27 -2.90 -13.50
N ASP A 28 18.23 -3.38 -12.25
CA ASP A 28 17.29 -4.43 -11.80
C ASP A 28 15.83 -3.97 -12.07
N PRO A 29 14.98 -4.78 -12.72
CA PRO A 29 13.58 -4.45 -12.97
C PRO A 29 12.79 -4.10 -11.69
N VAL A 30 13.26 -4.55 -10.51
CA VAL A 30 12.71 -4.18 -9.20
C VAL A 30 12.98 -2.70 -8.87
N LEU A 31 14.17 -2.20 -9.22
CA LEU A 31 14.58 -0.81 -9.03
C LEU A 31 13.78 0.11 -9.97
N GLU A 32 13.58 -0.30 -11.22
CA GLU A 32 12.78 0.42 -12.24
C GLU A 32 11.35 0.78 -11.77
N SER A 33 10.68 -0.07 -11.00
CA SER A 33 9.34 0.21 -10.47
C SER A 33 9.35 1.25 -9.36
N ALA A 34 10.35 1.22 -8.48
CA ALA A 34 10.53 2.20 -7.41
C ALA A 34 10.90 3.59 -7.96
N TYR A 35 11.65 3.65 -9.07
CA TYR A 35 12.02 4.91 -9.73
C TYR A 35 10.90 5.56 -10.54
N ASN A 36 9.75 4.89 -10.68
CA ASN A 36 8.53 5.48 -11.26
C ASN A 36 7.56 5.99 -10.17
N CYS A 37 8.07 6.36 -9.00
CA CYS A 37 7.26 6.94 -7.94
C CYS A 37 6.96 8.43 -8.19
N VAL A 38 5.84 8.90 -7.64
CA VAL A 38 5.51 10.33 -7.57
C VAL A 38 5.74 10.79 -6.14
N VAL A 39 6.60 11.79 -5.96
CA VAL A 39 6.82 12.45 -4.68
C VAL A 39 6.04 13.75 -4.66
N ALA A 40 5.26 13.97 -3.60
CA ALA A 40 4.48 15.17 -3.40
C ALA A 40 4.64 15.67 -1.96
N SER A 41 4.51 16.98 -1.76
CA SER A 41 4.46 17.59 -0.44
C SER A 41 3.14 18.33 -0.23
N THR A 42 2.69 18.43 1.01
CA THR A 42 1.53 19.25 1.37
C THR A 42 1.95 20.62 1.90
N LEU A 43 0.99 21.54 1.95
CA LEU A 43 1.13 22.84 2.60
C LEU A 43 1.50 22.73 4.10
N LEU A 44 1.16 21.62 4.76
CA LEU A 44 1.52 21.37 6.17
C LEU A 44 2.94 20.76 6.31
N GLY A 45 3.67 20.58 5.21
CA GLY A 45 5.05 20.11 5.21
C GLY A 45 5.21 18.59 5.24
N SER A 46 4.14 17.80 5.14
CA SER A 46 4.26 16.35 4.99
C SER A 46 4.65 15.97 3.57
N VAL A 47 5.46 14.92 3.45
CA VAL A 47 5.91 14.35 2.17
C VAL A 47 5.28 12.98 1.96
N PHE A 48 4.78 12.74 0.75
CA PHE A 48 4.14 11.51 0.32
C PHE A 48 4.91 10.95 -0.85
N VAL A 49 5.08 9.63 -0.85
CA VAL A 49 5.61 8.91 -2.01
C VAL A 49 4.54 7.94 -2.49
N MET A 50 4.15 8.12 -3.75
CA MET A 50 3.19 7.27 -4.44
C MET A 50 3.92 6.26 -5.30
N ILE A 51 3.73 4.98 -5.01
CA ILE A 51 4.43 3.88 -5.69
C ILE A 51 3.43 3.11 -6.55
N PRO A 52 3.72 2.94 -7.85
CA PRO A 52 2.88 2.12 -8.71
C PRO A 52 3.01 0.64 -8.34
N LEU A 53 1.87 -0.04 -8.28
CA LEU A 53 1.74 -1.48 -8.06
C LEU A 53 1.08 -2.14 -9.26
N THR A 54 1.39 -3.42 -9.49
CA THR A 54 0.58 -4.25 -10.39
C THR A 54 -0.80 -4.52 -9.77
N SER A 55 -1.74 -5.00 -10.58
CA SER A 55 -3.09 -5.31 -10.08
C SER A 55 -3.07 -6.45 -9.05
N GLU A 56 -2.18 -7.42 -9.22
CA GLU A 56 -1.98 -8.54 -8.30
C GLU A 56 -1.40 -8.07 -6.97
N GLU A 57 -0.40 -7.18 -7.01
CA GLU A 57 0.21 -6.60 -5.82
C GLU A 57 -0.77 -5.71 -5.06
N HIS A 58 -1.53 -4.88 -5.79
CA HIS A 58 -2.56 -4.03 -5.22
C HIS A 58 -3.64 -4.87 -4.53
N GLN A 59 -4.15 -5.92 -5.18
CA GLN A 59 -5.17 -6.77 -4.58
C GLN A 59 -4.65 -7.52 -3.33
N LEU A 60 -3.43 -8.05 -3.39
CA LEU A 60 -2.79 -8.71 -2.25
C LEU A 60 -2.72 -7.77 -1.04
N LEU A 61 -2.23 -6.56 -1.25
CA LEU A 61 -2.07 -5.58 -0.17
C LEU A 61 -3.41 -4.99 0.27
N GLN A 62 -4.41 -4.89 -0.62
CA GLN A 62 -5.76 -4.51 -0.23
C GLN A 62 -6.35 -5.50 0.75
N ASP A 63 -6.25 -6.81 0.46
CA ASP A 63 -6.76 -7.86 1.35
C ASP A 63 -6.07 -7.80 2.72
N VAL A 64 -4.77 -7.50 2.76
CA VAL A 64 -4.00 -7.32 4.01
C VAL A 64 -4.46 -6.07 4.77
N GLN A 65 -4.64 -4.93 4.09
CA GLN A 65 -5.11 -3.70 4.71
C GLN A 65 -6.49 -3.85 5.34
N GLU A 66 -7.42 -4.52 4.66
CA GLU A 66 -8.75 -4.80 5.20
C GLU A 66 -8.66 -5.62 6.50
N ARG A 67 -7.79 -6.64 6.55
CA ARG A 67 -7.58 -7.45 7.75
C ARG A 67 -6.92 -6.65 8.87
N LEU A 68 -5.90 -5.85 8.58
CA LEU A 68 -5.25 -4.97 9.56
C LEU A 68 -6.24 -3.95 10.15
N SER A 69 -7.15 -3.41 9.33
CA SER A 69 -8.13 -2.42 9.79
C SER A 69 -9.14 -2.99 10.79
N LEU A 70 -9.30 -4.32 10.83
CA LEU A 70 -10.24 -5.02 11.70
C LEU A 70 -9.53 -5.71 12.88
N HIS A 71 -8.26 -6.05 12.74
CA HIS A 71 -7.53 -6.80 13.75
C HIS A 71 -7.31 -5.95 15.02
N PRO A 72 -7.58 -6.47 16.24
CA PRO A 72 -7.59 -5.66 17.47
C PRO A 72 -6.30 -4.88 17.78
N LEU A 73 -5.15 -5.38 17.31
CA LEU A 73 -3.85 -4.72 17.54
C LEU A 73 -3.58 -3.53 16.61
N THR A 74 -4.26 -3.45 15.47
CA THR A 74 -3.99 -2.50 14.38
C THR A 74 -5.23 -1.70 13.98
N ALA A 75 -6.41 -2.08 14.49
CA ALA A 75 -7.65 -1.39 14.24
C ALA A 75 -7.59 0.08 14.72
N PRO A 76 -8.29 1.01 14.03
CA PRO A 76 -8.34 2.41 14.44
C PRO A 76 -8.79 2.57 15.90
N ILE A 77 -7.98 3.29 16.70
CA ILE A 77 -8.16 3.43 18.16
C ILE A 77 -9.57 3.92 18.54
N LEU A 78 -10.14 4.83 17.75
CA LEU A 78 -11.46 5.41 18.01
C LEU A 78 -12.62 4.60 17.41
N GLY A 79 -12.35 3.44 16.81
CA GLY A 79 -13.36 2.60 16.16
C GLY A 79 -13.90 3.18 14.84
N ASN A 80 -13.19 4.15 14.25
CA ASN A 80 -13.56 4.71 12.95
C ASN A 80 -13.39 3.66 11.84
N ASP A 81 -14.25 3.68 10.83
CA ASP A 81 -14.07 2.89 9.62
C ASP A 81 -12.93 3.49 8.78
N HIS A 82 -11.83 2.75 8.66
CA HIS A 82 -10.65 3.15 7.89
C HIS A 82 -10.97 3.37 6.40
N ALA A 83 -11.75 2.48 5.79
CA ALA A 83 -12.09 2.53 4.38
C ALA A 83 -13.05 3.68 4.06
N GLU A 84 -13.94 4.02 4.98
CA GLU A 84 -14.77 5.22 4.88
C GLU A 84 -13.91 6.48 4.99
N PHE A 85 -13.06 6.57 6.02
CA PHE A 85 -12.15 7.72 6.21
C PHE A 85 -11.26 7.97 4.99
N ARG A 86 -10.64 6.92 4.43
CA ARG A 86 -9.74 7.04 3.26
C ARG A 86 -10.45 7.33 1.94
N ARG A 87 -11.76 7.07 1.84
CA ARG A 87 -12.55 7.40 0.64
C ARG A 87 -13.16 8.81 0.64
N ARG A 88 -13.18 9.50 1.79
CA ARG A 88 -13.74 10.86 1.88
C ARG A 88 -13.03 11.79 0.91
N GLY A 89 -13.80 12.45 0.05
CA GLY A 89 -13.28 13.40 -0.94
C GLY A 89 -12.74 12.75 -2.22
N ILE A 90 -12.73 11.42 -2.33
CA ILE A 90 -12.36 10.72 -3.57
C ILE A 90 -13.62 10.54 -4.45
N PRO A 91 -13.59 10.95 -5.73
CA PRO A 91 -14.70 10.74 -6.65
C PRO A 91 -15.08 9.25 -6.79
N SER A 92 -16.36 8.97 -6.96
CA SER A 92 -16.85 7.60 -7.20
C SER A 92 -16.24 7.03 -8.49
N GLY A 93 -15.73 5.80 -8.44
CA GLY A 93 -15.15 5.11 -9.58
C GLY A 93 -13.62 5.20 -9.68
N VAL A 94 -12.98 6.01 -8.84
CA VAL A 94 -11.51 5.98 -8.70
C VAL A 94 -11.12 4.78 -7.82
N PRO A 95 -10.17 3.92 -8.26
CA PRO A 95 -9.67 2.82 -7.45
C PRO A 95 -9.15 3.30 -6.10
N SER A 96 -9.40 2.52 -5.04
CA SER A 96 -8.91 2.88 -3.71
C SER A 96 -7.39 2.82 -3.66
N ILE A 97 -6.82 3.94 -3.25
CA ILE A 97 -5.42 4.06 -2.90
C ILE A 97 -5.15 3.27 -1.62
N LEU A 98 -4.05 2.51 -1.56
CA LEU A 98 -3.66 1.83 -0.33
C LEU A 98 -2.85 2.73 0.58
N ASP A 99 -3.09 2.59 1.86
CA ASP A 99 -2.50 3.33 2.96
C ASP A 99 -1.24 2.62 3.46
N GLY A 100 -0.07 3.14 3.10
CA GLY A 100 1.20 2.56 3.51
C GLY A 100 1.44 2.63 5.01
N ASP A 101 0.86 3.60 5.72
CA ASP A 101 0.99 3.69 7.18
C ASP A 101 0.14 2.61 7.88
N MET A 102 -0.96 2.18 7.26
CA MET A 102 -1.72 1.01 7.73
C MET A 102 -0.94 -0.27 7.43
N LEU A 103 -0.42 -0.40 6.21
CA LEU A 103 0.27 -1.62 5.76
C LEU A 103 1.61 -1.86 6.49
N VAL A 104 2.37 -0.82 6.81
CA VAL A 104 3.66 -0.97 7.50
C VAL A 104 3.50 -1.53 8.91
N GLN A 105 2.34 -1.35 9.56
CA GLN A 105 2.04 -1.96 10.85
C GLN A 105 2.19 -3.49 10.81
N PHE A 106 1.96 -4.12 9.66
CA PHE A 106 2.18 -5.56 9.50
C PHE A 106 3.63 -5.95 9.80
N LEU A 107 4.61 -5.11 9.44
CA LEU A 107 6.03 -5.36 9.70
C LEU A 107 6.39 -5.21 11.19
N GLU A 108 5.57 -4.51 11.96
CA GLU A 108 5.77 -4.27 13.39
C GLU A 108 5.19 -5.41 14.26
N LEU A 109 4.34 -6.26 13.67
CA LEU A 109 3.74 -7.42 14.34
C LEU A 109 4.74 -8.58 14.48
N THR A 110 4.56 -9.40 15.52
CA THR A 110 5.28 -10.67 15.63
C THR A 110 4.82 -11.67 14.57
N SER A 111 5.62 -12.68 14.25
CA SER A 111 5.25 -13.69 13.24
C SER A 111 3.93 -14.41 13.56
N GLU A 112 3.64 -14.65 14.84
CA GLU A 112 2.36 -15.25 15.27
C GLU A 112 1.18 -14.30 15.03
N GLN A 113 1.35 -13.01 15.33
CA GLN A 113 0.34 -11.98 15.10
C GLN A 113 0.11 -11.76 13.59
N GLN A 114 1.17 -11.73 12.78
CA GLN A 114 1.07 -11.65 11.33
C GLN A 114 0.25 -12.81 10.77
N GLN A 115 0.54 -14.03 11.21
CA GLN A 115 -0.21 -15.21 10.80
C GLN A 115 -1.68 -15.09 11.23
N THR A 116 -1.94 -14.64 12.46
CA THR A 116 -3.31 -14.43 12.96
C THR A 116 -4.07 -13.41 12.11
N VAL A 117 -3.48 -12.26 11.78
CA VAL A 117 -4.09 -11.26 10.88
C VAL A 117 -4.45 -11.87 9.53
N LEU A 118 -3.60 -12.75 8.98
CA LEU A 118 -3.86 -13.38 7.69
C LEU A 118 -4.85 -14.55 7.78
N ASP A 119 -5.01 -15.17 8.94
CA ASP A 119 -5.95 -16.28 9.15
C ASP A 119 -7.36 -15.79 9.54
N ASP A 120 -7.47 -14.62 10.17
CA ASP A 120 -8.72 -13.99 10.64
C ASP A 120 -9.61 -13.43 9.51
N GLY A 121 -9.68 -14.13 8.38
CA GLY A 121 -10.54 -13.87 7.23
C GLY A 121 -12.04 -14.05 7.54
N SER A 122 -12.56 -13.30 8.50
CA SER A 122 -13.96 -13.21 8.91
C SER A 122 -14.83 -12.39 7.94
N SER A 123 -14.28 -11.94 6.81
CA SER A 123 -15.09 -11.31 5.75
C SER A 123 -15.99 -12.36 5.08
N VAL A 124 -17.26 -12.36 5.48
CA VAL A 124 -18.34 -13.27 5.05
C VAL A 124 -18.62 -13.23 3.53
N LYS A 125 -17.96 -12.36 2.74
CA LYS A 125 -18.38 -12.04 1.37
C LYS A 125 -17.38 -12.34 0.24
N ALA A 126 -16.18 -12.85 0.52
CA ALA A 126 -15.21 -13.15 -0.55
C ALA A 126 -14.57 -14.55 -0.39
N PRO A 127 -14.27 -15.25 -1.50
CA PRO A 127 -13.56 -16.53 -1.44
C PRO A 127 -12.22 -16.33 -0.72
N ARG A 128 -11.97 -17.13 0.31
CA ARG A 128 -10.76 -17.10 1.13
C ARG A 128 -9.54 -17.34 0.24
N ARG A 129 -8.82 -16.28 -0.11
CA ARG A 129 -7.47 -16.40 -0.65
C ARG A 129 -6.54 -16.65 0.54
N SER A 130 -5.85 -17.79 0.51
CA SER A 130 -4.75 -18.06 1.42
C SER A 130 -3.62 -17.09 1.09
N ILE A 131 -3.35 -16.16 2.00
CA ILE A 131 -2.27 -15.19 1.85
C ILE A 131 -1.07 -15.70 2.62
N SER A 132 0.09 -15.79 1.95
CA SER A 132 1.33 -16.18 2.61
C SER A 132 1.97 -14.99 3.32
N VAL A 133 2.30 -15.14 4.60
CA VAL A 133 3.08 -14.15 5.37
C VAL A 133 4.36 -13.76 4.61
N PHE A 134 5.09 -14.75 4.07
CA PHE A 134 6.33 -14.52 3.34
C PHE A 134 6.13 -13.63 2.11
N GLN A 135 5.04 -13.81 1.36
CA GLN A 135 4.73 -12.99 0.19
C GLN A 135 4.45 -11.54 0.59
N VAL A 136 3.69 -11.33 1.67
CA VAL A 136 3.36 -9.99 2.18
C VAL A 136 4.60 -9.29 2.71
N MET A 137 5.39 -9.98 3.55
CA MET A 137 6.66 -9.47 4.08
C MET A 137 7.59 -9.02 2.97
N ARG A 138 7.88 -9.91 2.01
CA ARG A 138 8.78 -9.61 0.89
C ARG A 138 8.29 -8.41 0.07
N MET A 139 6.98 -8.27 -0.11
CA MET A 139 6.39 -7.14 -0.82
C MET A 139 6.59 -5.82 -0.08
N LEU A 140 6.23 -5.80 1.21
CA LEU A 140 6.32 -4.60 2.04
C LEU A 140 7.77 -4.19 2.29
N GLU A 141 8.67 -5.15 2.51
CA GLU A 141 10.10 -4.91 2.62
C GLU A 141 10.68 -4.33 1.32
N ARG A 142 10.32 -4.89 0.15
CA ARG A 142 10.75 -4.36 -1.16
C ARG A 142 10.40 -2.88 -1.30
N VAL A 143 9.19 -2.50 -0.88
CA VAL A 143 8.75 -1.11 -0.92
C VAL A 143 9.52 -0.28 0.11
N HIS A 144 9.59 -0.76 1.36
CA HIS A 144 10.20 -0.01 2.45
C HIS A 144 11.70 0.25 2.21
N TYR A 145 12.44 -0.74 1.71
CA TYR A 145 13.85 -0.61 1.38
C TYR A 145 14.12 0.23 0.13
N ALA A 146 13.18 0.32 -0.80
CA ALA A 146 13.36 1.18 -1.97
C ALA A 146 13.31 2.70 -1.63
N LEU A 147 12.97 3.04 -0.39
CA LEU A 147 12.68 4.40 0.05
C LEU A 147 13.60 4.89 1.18
N ASN A 148 14.41 4.00 1.75
CA ASN A 148 15.43 4.27 2.76
C ASN A 148 16.83 4.15 2.14
#